data_AF-A0A0S7X7N9-F1
#
_entry.id   AF-A0A0S7X7N9-F1
#
_cell.length_a   1.000
_cell.length_b   1.000
_cell.length_c   1.000
_cell.angle_alpha   90.00
_cell.angle_beta   90.00
_cell.angle_gamma   90.00
#
_symmetry.space_group_name_H-M   'P 1'
#
loop_
_entity.id
_entity.type
_entity.pdbx_description
1 polymer ?
#
loop_
_entity_poly.entity_id
_entity_poly.type
_entity_poly.pdbx_seq_one_letter_code
_entity_poly.pdbx_strand_id
1 'polypeptide(L)'
;MDSFVKIMKRWEEVLNSDAELEERNKSIYSSVEGKTAIQLEVDGQSSYMVEVNGGKFKVHQGSSKSPLLNWKLPVSLFKDVMLGKQRLIYSLLDPRGILSFDTPNFSHWNGATIIEMLYLACEMSEKNSEISKLVEKLEA
;
A
#
# COMPACT_ATOMS: atom_id res chain seq x y z
N MET A 1 3.41 0.74 -20.84
CA MET A 1 3.33 1.11 -19.41
C MET A 1 3.02 -0.18 -18.66
N ASP A 2 3.93 -0.57 -17.78
CA ASP A 2 3.88 -1.79 -16.95
C ASP A 2 2.55 -1.89 -16.17
N SER A 3 2.00 -3.10 -16.08
CA SER A 3 0.75 -3.39 -15.37
C SER A 3 0.84 -2.97 -13.91
N PHE A 4 2.02 -3.14 -13.29
CA PHE A 4 2.23 -2.75 -11.91
C PHE A 4 2.18 -1.23 -11.72
N VAL A 5 2.79 -0.45 -12.62
CA VAL A 5 2.67 1.02 -12.63
C VAL A 5 1.21 1.47 -12.69
N LYS A 6 0.37 0.80 -13.50
CA LYS A 6 -1.06 1.13 -13.61
C LYS A 6 -1.80 0.87 -12.31
N ILE A 7 -1.52 -0.26 -11.65
CA ILE A 7 -2.11 -0.60 -10.36
C ILE A 7 -1.75 0.47 -9.32
N MET A 8 -0.47 0.86 -9.24
CA MET A 8 0.01 1.84 -8.26
C MET A 8 -0.56 3.25 -8.51
N LYS A 9 -0.67 3.68 -9.77
CA LYS A 9 -1.34 4.95 -10.10
C LYS A 9 -2.81 4.93 -9.72
N ARG A 10 -3.50 3.81 -9.99
CA ARG A 10 -4.91 3.71 -9.64
C ARG A 10 -5.09 3.73 -8.13
N TRP A 11 -4.18 3.11 -7.38
CA TRP A 11 -4.14 3.17 -5.92
C TRP A 11 -4.08 4.61 -5.40
N GLU A 12 -3.18 5.43 -5.94
CA GLU A 12 -3.12 6.86 -5.61
C GLU A 12 -4.44 7.59 -5.89
N GLU A 13 -5.03 7.35 -7.07
CA GLU A 13 -6.29 8.00 -7.46
C GLU A 13 -7.41 7.69 -6.48
N VAL A 14 -7.57 6.43 -6.08
CA VAL A 14 -8.66 6.04 -5.18
C VAL A 14 -8.45 6.60 -3.79
N LEU A 15 -7.25 6.44 -3.22
CA LEU A 15 -6.93 6.97 -1.90
C LEU A 15 -7.19 8.49 -1.80
N ASN A 16 -7.06 9.22 -2.91
CA ASN A 16 -7.33 10.66 -2.98
C ASN A 16 -8.76 11.03 -3.41
N SER A 17 -9.60 10.08 -3.82
CA SER A 17 -10.95 10.34 -4.36
C SER A 17 -12.10 9.90 -3.46
N ASP A 18 -11.81 9.10 -2.43
CA ASP A 18 -12.80 8.60 -1.51
C ASP A 18 -13.14 9.66 -0.44
N ALA A 19 -14.38 10.14 -0.47
CA ALA A 19 -14.87 11.18 0.44
C ALA A 19 -15.00 10.69 1.89
N GLU A 20 -15.32 9.41 2.10
CA GLU A 20 -15.35 8.82 3.45
C GLU A 20 -13.94 8.73 4.02
N LEU A 21 -12.96 8.46 3.17
CA LEU A 21 -11.56 8.65 3.54
C LEU A 21 -11.33 10.10 3.88
N GLU A 22 -11.54 11.07 2.99
CA GLU A 22 -11.22 12.48 3.25
C GLU A 22 -11.70 12.98 4.65
N GLU A 23 -12.88 12.53 5.09
CA GLU A 23 -13.40 12.81 6.44
C GLU A 23 -12.67 12.06 7.56
N ARG A 24 -12.43 10.74 7.43
CA ARG A 24 -11.62 9.92 8.37
C ARG A 24 -10.15 10.37 8.43
N ASN A 25 -9.64 10.89 7.32
CA ASN A 25 -8.25 11.23 7.04
C ASN A 25 -7.76 12.47 7.79
N LYS A 26 -8.64 13.46 8.02
CA LYS A 26 -8.26 14.78 8.53
C LYS A 26 -7.56 14.77 9.88
N SER A 27 -7.78 13.76 10.72
CA SER A 27 -7.06 13.60 12.00
C SER A 27 -6.03 12.47 11.98
N ILE A 28 -6.32 11.36 11.30
CA ILE A 28 -5.54 10.11 11.36
C ILE A 28 -4.20 10.23 10.61
N TYR A 29 -4.15 11.01 9.53
CA TYR A 29 -2.97 11.05 8.64
C TYR A 29 -1.89 12.02 9.06
N SER A 30 -2.20 12.90 10.01
CA SER A 30 -1.22 13.77 10.65
C SER A 30 -0.02 12.99 11.21
N SER A 31 -0.22 11.73 11.61
CA SER A 31 0.82 10.86 12.17
C SER A 31 1.91 10.44 11.16
N VAL A 32 1.56 10.37 9.87
CA VAL A 32 2.44 9.94 8.77
C VAL A 32 2.77 11.07 7.78
N GLU A 33 2.22 12.27 7.99
CA GLU A 33 2.46 13.46 7.17
C GLU A 33 3.96 13.77 7.05
N GLY A 34 4.42 14.03 5.81
CA GLY A 34 5.81 14.34 5.49
C GLY A 34 6.77 13.14 5.61
N LYS A 35 6.27 11.93 5.81
CA LYS A 35 7.07 10.69 5.93
C LYS A 35 6.75 9.74 4.77
N THR A 36 7.71 8.85 4.47
CA THR A 36 7.41 7.64 3.71
C THR A 36 6.69 6.65 4.62
N ALA A 37 5.38 6.49 4.43
CA ALA A 37 4.56 5.62 5.25
C ALA A 37 4.79 4.14 4.93
N ILE A 38 4.79 3.82 3.63
CA ILE A 38 4.90 2.44 3.15
C ILE A 38 5.96 2.40 2.06
N GLN A 39 6.89 1.46 2.16
CA GLN A 39 7.64 0.95 1.02
C GLN A 39 7.09 -0.44 0.68
N LEU A 40 6.79 -0.66 -0.60
CA LEU A 40 6.28 -1.90 -1.13
C LEU A 40 7.27 -2.47 -2.14
N GLU A 41 7.80 -3.65 -1.84
CA GLU A 41 8.73 -4.39 -2.69
C GLU A 41 8.07 -5.70 -3.12
N VAL A 42 7.56 -5.74 -4.36
CA VAL A 42 7.02 -6.97 -4.94
C VAL A 42 8.13 -7.61 -5.80
N ASP A 43 8.44 -8.89 -5.56
CA ASP A 43 9.50 -9.58 -6.31
C ASP A 43 9.27 -9.46 -7.83
N GLY A 44 10.33 -9.22 -8.60
CA GLY A 44 10.21 -9.05 -10.06
C GLY A 44 9.57 -7.73 -10.51
N GLN A 45 9.10 -6.90 -9.57
CA GLN A 45 8.50 -5.58 -9.85
C GLN A 45 9.39 -4.45 -9.34
N SER A 46 9.09 -3.24 -9.79
CA SER A 46 9.74 -2.04 -9.23
C SER A 46 9.28 -1.78 -7.80
N SER A 47 10.16 -1.24 -6.95
CA SER A 47 9.79 -0.78 -5.61
C SER A 47 8.97 0.51 -5.67
N TYR A 48 8.01 0.66 -4.78
CA TYR A 48 7.17 1.86 -4.66
C TYR A 48 7.10 2.37 -3.24
N MET A 49 6.91 3.66 -3.13
CA MET A 49 6.74 4.38 -1.88
C MET A 49 5.36 5.02 -1.85
N VAL A 50 4.76 5.03 -0.68
CA VAL A 50 3.53 5.76 -0.37
C VAL A 50 3.87 6.83 0.66
N GLU A 51 3.61 8.07 0.28
CA GLU A 51 3.80 9.26 1.12
C GLU A 51 2.49 9.99 1.31
N VAL A 52 2.36 10.67 2.45
CA VAL A 52 1.25 11.61 2.69
C VAL A 52 1.81 13.02 2.80
N ASN A 53 1.36 13.91 1.93
CA ASN A 53 1.80 15.30 1.86
C ASN A 53 0.60 16.22 1.55
N GLY A 54 0.36 17.21 2.40
CA GLY A 54 -0.79 18.10 2.33
C GLY A 54 -2.12 17.36 2.45
N GLY A 55 -2.17 16.28 3.23
CA GLY A 55 -3.35 15.41 3.35
C GLY A 55 -3.68 14.59 2.10
N LYS A 56 -2.76 14.54 1.12
CA LYS A 56 -2.90 13.73 -0.10
C LYS A 56 -1.87 12.62 -0.14
N PHE A 57 -2.29 11.49 -0.69
CA PHE A 57 -1.41 10.37 -0.97
C PHE A 57 -0.63 10.61 -2.24
N LYS A 58 0.64 10.22 -2.23
CA LYS A 58 1.48 10.13 -3.42
C LYS A 58 2.08 8.75 -3.48
N VAL A 59 1.84 8.04 -4.58
CA VAL A 59 2.41 6.73 -4.84
C VAL A 59 3.39 6.87 -5.99
N HIS A 60 4.67 6.60 -5.73
CA HIS A 60 5.69 6.75 -6.76
C HIS A 60 6.75 5.68 -6.65
N GLN A 61 7.38 5.41 -7.78
CA GLN A 61 8.43 4.42 -7.89
C GLN A 61 9.68 4.92 -7.16
N GLY A 62 10.31 4.06 -6.36
CA GLY A 62 11.51 4.40 -5.60
C GLY A 62 11.69 3.54 -4.36
N SER A 63 12.70 3.91 -3.58
CA SER A 63 13.04 3.30 -2.30
C SER A 63 13.39 4.39 -1.29
N SER A 64 12.95 4.23 -0.05
CA SER A 64 13.25 5.10 1.06
C SER A 64 14.30 4.43 1.94
N LYS A 65 15.17 5.24 2.54
CA LYS A 65 16.11 4.76 3.56
C LYS A 65 15.44 4.57 4.92
N SER A 66 14.27 5.18 5.12
CA SER A 66 13.57 5.21 6.39
C SER A 66 12.04 5.20 6.17
N PRO A 67 11.48 4.16 5.53
CA PRO A 67 10.04 3.98 5.49
C PRO A 67 9.54 3.55 6.87
N LEU A 68 8.38 4.05 7.30
CA LEU A 68 7.77 3.63 8.56
C LEU A 68 7.45 2.12 8.56
N LEU A 69 6.94 1.62 7.44
CA LEU A 69 6.74 0.20 7.17
C LEU A 69 7.35 -0.13 5.81
N ASN A 70 8.19 -1.15 5.75
CA ASN A 70 8.59 -1.78 4.50
C ASN A 70 7.99 -3.19 4.43
N TRP A 71 7.28 -3.47 3.34
CA TRP A 71 6.68 -4.76 3.07
C TRP A 71 7.23 -5.32 1.77
N LYS A 72 8.05 -6.36 1.91
CA LYS A 72 8.54 -7.15 0.79
C LYS A 72 7.75 -8.44 0.67
N LEU A 73 7.33 -8.82 -0.52
CA LEU A 73 6.51 -10.00 -0.76
C LEU A 73 6.64 -10.54 -2.20
N PRO A 74 6.43 -11.84 -2.43
CA PRO A 74 6.37 -12.38 -3.77
C PRO A 74 5.11 -11.92 -4.51
N VAL A 75 5.17 -11.84 -5.84
CA VAL A 75 4.02 -11.48 -6.72
C VAL A 75 2.79 -12.34 -6.40
N SER A 76 2.97 -13.63 -6.12
CA SER A 76 1.85 -14.52 -5.80
C SER A 76 1.08 -14.06 -4.56
N LEU A 77 1.79 -13.68 -3.48
CA LEU A 77 1.16 -13.20 -2.26
C LEU A 77 0.51 -11.84 -2.49
N PHE A 78 1.17 -10.95 -3.23
CA PHE A 78 0.59 -9.66 -3.61
C PHE A 78 -0.74 -9.85 -4.36
N LYS A 79 -0.79 -10.77 -5.33
CA LYS A 79 -2.01 -11.09 -6.07
C LYS A 79 -3.11 -11.63 -5.16
N ASP A 80 -2.78 -12.53 -4.24
CA ASP A 80 -3.77 -13.11 -3.33
C ASP A 80 -4.37 -12.05 -2.38
N VAL A 81 -3.56 -11.11 -1.93
CA VAL A 81 -4.01 -9.99 -1.09
C VAL A 81 -4.91 -9.04 -1.86
N MET A 82 -4.44 -8.55 -3.00
CA MET A 82 -5.19 -7.60 -3.80
C MET A 82 -6.51 -8.21 -4.27
N LEU A 83 -6.52 -9.47 -4.73
CA LEU A 83 -7.75 -10.13 -5.20
C LEU A 83 -8.66 -10.63 -4.07
N GLY A 84 -8.41 -10.26 -2.81
CA GLY A 84 -9.24 -10.64 -1.66
C GLY A 84 -9.21 -12.13 -1.32
N LYS A 85 -8.29 -12.91 -1.91
CA LYS A 85 -8.13 -14.35 -1.65
C LYS A 85 -7.46 -14.60 -0.29
N GLN A 86 -6.68 -13.64 0.19
CA GLN A 86 -6.05 -13.67 1.51
C GLN A 86 -6.34 -12.37 2.25
N ARG A 87 -6.78 -12.48 3.51
CA ARG A 87 -7.02 -11.31 4.36
C ARG A 87 -5.71 -10.57 4.62
N LEU A 88 -5.74 -9.24 4.54
CA LEU A 88 -4.57 -8.38 4.74
C LEU A 88 -3.81 -8.69 6.05
N ILE A 89 -4.49 -8.83 7.18
CA ILE A 89 -3.81 -9.13 8.46
C ILE A 89 -3.04 -10.45 8.39
N TYR A 90 -3.58 -11.45 7.67
CA TYR A 90 -2.91 -12.74 7.53
C TYR A 90 -1.77 -12.71 6.52
N SER A 91 -1.82 -11.84 5.51
CA SER A 91 -0.70 -11.67 4.58
C SER A 91 0.45 -10.89 5.19
N LEU A 92 0.18 -9.98 6.11
CA LEU A 92 1.20 -9.32 6.93
C LEU A 92 1.96 -10.33 7.82
N LEU A 93 1.32 -11.42 8.22
CA LEU A 93 1.94 -12.48 9.02
C LEU A 93 2.45 -13.67 8.18
N ASP A 94 2.31 -13.60 6.86
CA ASP A 94 2.70 -14.70 5.97
C ASP A 94 4.23 -14.80 5.90
N PRO A 95 4.83 -15.98 6.15
CA PRO A 95 6.28 -16.14 6.20
C PRO A 95 6.97 -15.94 4.84
N ARG A 96 6.21 -15.91 3.74
CA ARG A 96 6.73 -15.56 2.42
C ARG A 96 7.01 -14.06 2.28
N GLY A 97 6.35 -13.24 3.09
CA GLY A 97 6.58 -11.80 3.17
C GLY A 97 7.61 -11.46 4.23
N ILE A 98 8.29 -10.33 4.06
CA ILE A 98 9.17 -9.73 5.05
C ILE A 98 8.59 -8.37 5.40
N LEU A 99 8.20 -8.20 6.67
CA LEU A 99 7.84 -6.91 7.22
C LEU A 99 8.99 -6.35 8.05
N SER A 100 9.29 -5.09 7.84
CA SER A 100 10.21 -4.33 8.69
C SER A 100 9.62 -2.97 9.00
N PHE A 101 9.91 -2.48 10.20
CA PHE A 101 9.38 -1.24 10.73
C PHE A 101 10.52 -0.34 11.18
N ASP A 102 10.38 0.97 11.00
CA ASP A 102 11.29 1.95 11.57
C ASP A 102 11.05 2.07 13.09
N THR A 103 11.61 1.14 13.84
CA THR A 103 11.30 0.89 15.27
C THR A 103 11.63 2.02 16.26
N PRO A 104 12.44 3.06 16.00
CA PRO A 104 12.39 4.26 16.83
C PRO A 104 11.22 5.22 16.49
N ASN A 105 10.73 5.24 15.25
CA ASN A 105 9.77 6.24 14.78
C ASN A 105 8.34 5.68 14.59
N PHE A 106 8.18 4.36 14.65
CA PHE A 106 6.90 3.69 14.47
C PHE A 106 6.05 3.78 15.74
N SER A 107 4.95 4.52 15.65
CA SER A 107 3.97 4.65 16.73
C SER A 107 2.72 3.81 16.45
N HIS A 108 1.90 3.57 17.48
CA HIS A 108 0.59 2.94 17.31
C HIS A 108 -0.28 3.67 16.27
N TRP A 109 -0.27 5.01 16.30
CA TRP A 109 -1.02 5.84 15.35
C TRP A 109 -0.52 5.66 13.92
N ASN A 110 0.80 5.62 13.72
CA ASN A 110 1.37 5.35 12.41
C ASN A 110 0.92 3.98 11.89
N GLY A 111 0.92 2.97 12.76
CA GLY A 111 0.51 1.61 12.41
C GLY A 111 -0.96 1.52 12.03
N ALA A 112 -1.85 2.15 12.81
CA ALA A 112 -3.28 2.20 12.49
C ALA A 112 -3.52 2.82 11.11
N THR A 113 -2.88 3.97 10.84
CA THR A 113 -2.95 4.65 9.54
C THR A 113 -2.46 3.78 8.40
N ILE A 114 -1.31 3.12 8.56
CA ILE A 114 -0.73 2.27 7.52
C ILE A 114 -1.62 1.06 7.22
N ILE A 115 -2.20 0.43 8.25
CA ILE A 115 -3.13 -0.70 8.05
C ILE A 115 -4.38 -0.25 7.28
N GLU A 116 -4.92 0.92 7.61
CA GLU A 116 -6.07 1.50 6.90
C GLU A 116 -5.72 1.76 5.41
N MET A 117 -4.57 2.37 5.13
CA MET A 117 -4.08 2.60 3.76
C MET A 117 -3.97 1.31 2.95
N LEU A 118 -3.43 0.24 3.54
CA LEU A 118 -3.30 -1.07 2.90
C LEU A 118 -4.65 -1.76 2.71
N TYR A 119 -5.57 -1.62 3.67
CA TYR A 119 -6.91 -2.19 3.58
C TYR A 119 -7.68 -1.59 2.40
N LEU A 120 -7.58 -0.27 2.23
CA LEU A 120 -8.23 0.44 1.12
C LEU A 120 -7.65 0.03 -0.23
N ALA A 121 -6.35 -0.22 -0.30
CA ALA A 121 -5.71 -0.81 -1.47
C ALA A 121 -6.35 -2.14 -1.87
N CYS A 122 -6.73 -2.96 -0.89
CA CYS A 122 -7.35 -4.26 -1.12
C CYS A 122 -8.82 -4.11 -1.58
N GLU A 123 -9.60 -3.24 -0.92
CA GLU A 123 -10.99 -3.00 -1.31
C GLU A 123 -11.11 -2.46 -2.75
N MET A 124 -10.10 -1.74 -3.22
CA MET A 124 -10.06 -1.23 -4.58
C MET A 124 -10.14 -2.30 -5.66
N SER A 125 -9.40 -3.39 -5.51
CA SER A 125 -9.40 -4.48 -6.49
C SER A 125 -10.76 -5.17 -6.51
N GLU A 126 -11.42 -5.28 -5.35
CA GLU A 126 -12.79 -5.79 -5.24
C GLU A 126 -13.80 -4.86 -5.95
N LYS A 127 -13.67 -3.54 -5.77
CA LYS A 127 -14.58 -2.53 -6.33
C LYS A 127 -14.28 -2.18 -7.80
N ASN A 128 -13.08 -2.50 -8.33
CA ASN A 128 -12.64 -2.13 -9.67
C ASN A 128 -12.12 -3.32 -10.47
N SER A 129 -12.96 -3.82 -11.39
CA SER A 129 -12.64 -4.95 -12.26
C SER A 129 -11.43 -4.75 -13.17
N GLU A 130 -11.05 -3.51 -13.49
CA GLU A 130 -9.85 -3.23 -14.28
C GLU A 130 -8.57 -3.50 -13.47
N ILE A 131 -8.54 -3.09 -12.20
CA ILE A 131 -7.42 -3.35 -11.30
C ILE A 131 -7.27 -4.86 -11.09
N SER A 132 -8.37 -5.56 -10.83
CA SER A 132 -8.35 -7.02 -10.71
C SER A 132 -7.74 -7.70 -11.94
N LYS A 133 -8.14 -7.30 -13.16
CA LYS A 133 -7.56 -7.82 -14.41
C LYS A 133 -6.07 -7.48 -14.57
N LEU A 134 -5.62 -6.32 -14.10
CA LEU A 134 -4.21 -5.95 -14.13
C LEU A 134 -3.39 -6.78 -13.14
N VAL A 135 -3.93 -7.00 -11.92
CA VAL A 135 -3.31 -7.82 -10.88
C VAL A 135 -3.18 -9.27 -11.34
N GLU A 136 -4.23 -9.83 -11.96
CA GLU A 136 -4.21 -11.20 -12.51
C GLU A 136 -3.08 -11.40 -13.54
N LYS A 137 -2.76 -10.36 -14.32
CA LYS A 137 -1.72 -10.36 -15.35
C LYS A 137 -0.32 -10.08 -14.84
N LEU A 138 -0.12 -9.87 -13.54
CA LEU A 138 1.23 -9.73 -12.98
C LEU A 138 1.96 -11.08 -13.08
N GLU A 139 3.14 -11.01 -13.70
CA GLU A 139 4.12 -12.08 -13.80
C GLU A 139 5.29 -11.79 -12.87
N ALA A 140 6.03 -12.83 -12.46
CA ALA A 140 7.19 -12.72 -11.57
C ALA A 140 8.47 -12.36 -12.33
#